data_AF-A0A7S1PV30-F1
#
_entry.id   AF-A0A7S1PV30-F1
#
_cell.length_a   1.000
_cell.length_b   1.000
_cell.length_c   1.000
_cell.angle_alpha   90.00
_cell.angle_beta   90.00
_cell.angle_gamma   90.00
#
_symmetry.space_group_name_H-M   'P 1'
#
loop_
_entity.id
_entity.type
_entity.pdbx_description
1 polymer ?
#
loop_
_entity_poly.entity_id
_entity_poly.type
_entity_poly.pdbx_seq_one_letter_code
_entity_poly.pdbx_strand_id
1 'polypeptide(L)'
;WLRLRYLTRRGLGQMRVLPAVALLCGLAAGLRTGVDSKPDKAEGKHRSPRRCKKHCGPDDLVLIHVPYNFGHAVELAALLPVVPSMRQGLNGQKNSRANQMTTAKITWTEVNVMKLMKPDAEVWGHFNPDLNVVSSATGCPMYYSPPKYWPRELAEMYFQNKTRFGMLRDPYERLNSFFRGGFDGYGGNYPEYFKNCDVNSAVKEMMKDVLEKNDKFKDGCTFLPQAEYFDGEFGINLPIDNRRFPSSLQKVFDKYGYNIHMNPDSIPHVRGCDTAWSGDFDNETKALVKKVYARDFELLCKHFNHCDDNEEVCIPEVPYMCPLDKFKWDEKTKRYRKKLESEAMDLTKATALQ
;
A
#
# COMPACT_ATOMS: atom_id res chain seq x y z
N TRP A 1 -50.53 -50.18 6.81
CA TRP A 1 -50.65 -48.96 7.60
C TRP A 1 -49.47 -48.05 7.26
N LEU A 2 -49.80 -46.84 6.78
CA LEU A 2 -48.98 -45.70 6.32
C LEU A 2 -47.76 -45.92 5.37
N ARG A 3 -48.04 -45.67 4.09
CA ARG A 3 -47.12 -45.19 3.04
C ARG A 3 -46.83 -43.70 3.24
N LEU A 4 -45.64 -43.22 2.88
CA LEU A 4 -45.50 -41.90 2.29
C LEU A 4 -44.41 -41.89 1.20
N ARG A 5 -44.86 -41.68 -0.04
CA ARG A 5 -44.08 -41.26 -1.22
C ARG A 5 -44.11 -39.72 -1.25
N TYR A 6 -43.00 -39.08 -1.61
CA TYR A 6 -42.96 -37.75 -2.23
C TYR A 6 -41.73 -37.71 -3.14
N LEU A 7 -41.90 -37.91 -4.46
CA LEU A 7 -42.18 -36.90 -5.49
C LEU A 7 -41.13 -35.80 -5.61
N THR A 8 -40.30 -36.00 -6.64
CA THR A 8 -39.49 -35.02 -7.36
C THR A 8 -40.34 -33.88 -7.94
N ARG A 9 -39.91 -32.63 -7.76
CA ARG A 9 -40.28 -31.55 -8.69
C ARG A 9 -39.18 -30.48 -8.79
N ARG A 10 -38.80 -30.24 -10.04
CA ARG A 10 -37.93 -29.18 -10.55
C ARG A 10 -38.45 -27.80 -10.13
N GLY A 11 -37.53 -26.89 -9.85
CA GLY A 11 -37.79 -25.46 -9.69
C GLY A 11 -36.49 -24.66 -9.72
N LEU A 12 -36.03 -24.32 -10.92
CA LEU A 12 -35.04 -23.27 -11.16
C LEU A 12 -35.63 -21.94 -10.63
N GLY A 13 -35.12 -21.47 -9.49
CA GLY A 13 -35.37 -20.12 -8.98
C GLY A 13 -34.09 -19.31 -9.04
N GLN A 14 -33.92 -18.51 -10.10
CA GLN A 14 -32.94 -17.43 -10.14
C GLN A 14 -33.24 -16.45 -9.00
N MET A 15 -32.40 -16.42 -7.96
CA MET A 15 -32.34 -15.28 -7.05
C MET A 15 -31.73 -14.10 -7.80
N ARG A 16 -32.59 -13.23 -8.33
CA ARG A 16 -32.22 -11.88 -8.76
C ARG A 16 -31.94 -11.06 -7.51
N VAL A 17 -30.67 -10.80 -7.25
CA VAL A 17 -30.26 -9.71 -6.36
C VAL A 17 -30.55 -8.41 -7.10
N LEU A 18 -31.52 -7.64 -6.61
CA LEU A 18 -31.87 -6.32 -7.13
C LEU A 18 -30.76 -5.31 -6.80
N PRO A 19 -30.31 -4.47 -7.76
CA PRO A 19 -29.43 -3.35 -7.47
C PRO A 19 -30.28 -2.16 -6.98
N ALA A 20 -30.14 -1.81 -5.70
CA ALA A 20 -30.83 -0.69 -5.06
C ALA A 20 -30.14 0.68 -5.32
N VAL A 21 -29.74 0.97 -6.57
CA VAL A 21 -29.06 2.24 -6.92
C VAL A 21 -29.76 3.02 -8.06
N ALA A 22 -30.95 2.59 -8.51
CA ALA A 22 -31.65 3.21 -9.64
C ALA A 22 -32.73 4.25 -9.28
N LEU A 23 -32.79 4.77 -8.05
CA LEU A 23 -33.68 5.88 -7.69
C LEU A 23 -32.88 6.96 -6.96
N LEU A 24 -32.40 7.97 -7.70
CA LEU A 24 -32.13 9.37 -7.27
C LEU A 24 -31.38 10.15 -8.36
N CYS A 25 -31.87 10.14 -9.59
CA CYS A 25 -31.41 11.06 -10.66
C CYS A 25 -32.63 11.63 -11.39
N GLY A 26 -33.26 12.59 -10.74
CA GLY A 26 -34.25 13.46 -11.35
C GLY A 26 -34.20 14.80 -10.62
N LEU A 27 -34.00 15.88 -11.38
CA LEU A 27 -33.99 17.30 -11.00
C LEU A 27 -32.60 17.88 -10.65
N ALA A 28 -31.94 18.44 -11.66
CA ALA A 28 -31.49 19.84 -11.67
C ALA A 28 -30.85 20.20 -13.02
N ALA A 29 -31.65 20.81 -13.91
CA ALA A 29 -31.15 21.60 -15.02
C ALA A 29 -31.35 23.08 -14.67
N GLY A 30 -30.28 23.88 -14.67
CA GLY A 30 -30.41 25.33 -14.53
C GLY A 30 -29.12 26.08 -14.18
N LEU A 31 -28.49 26.65 -15.20
CA LEU A 31 -27.94 28.03 -15.24
C LEU A 31 -26.77 28.39 -14.30
N ARG A 32 -25.56 28.63 -14.85
CA ARG A 32 -25.07 29.94 -15.34
C ARG A 32 -23.58 29.88 -15.69
N THR A 33 -23.25 30.46 -16.84
CA THR A 33 -21.90 30.76 -17.32
C THR A 33 -21.44 32.11 -16.77
N GLY A 34 -20.16 32.23 -16.45
CA GLY A 34 -19.49 33.52 -16.23
C GLY A 34 -18.46 33.50 -15.09
N VAL A 35 -17.20 33.20 -15.41
CA VAL A 35 -16.06 33.53 -14.56
C VAL A 35 -15.00 34.19 -15.45
N ASP A 36 -14.91 35.52 -15.35
CA ASP A 36 -13.72 36.29 -15.73
C ASP A 36 -12.72 36.20 -14.58
N SER A 37 -11.53 35.66 -14.84
CA SER A 37 -10.41 35.69 -13.90
C SER A 37 -9.20 36.37 -14.55
N LYS A 38 -8.84 37.55 -14.02
CA LYS A 38 -7.53 38.17 -14.25
C LYS A 38 -6.50 37.52 -13.31
N PRO A 39 -5.25 37.29 -13.76
CA PRO A 39 -4.20 36.75 -12.91
C PRO A 39 -3.50 37.88 -12.14
N ASP A 40 -3.61 37.85 -10.82
CA ASP A 40 -2.75 38.64 -9.94
C ASP A 40 -1.40 37.91 -9.76
N LYS A 41 -0.32 38.59 -10.17
CA LYS A 41 1.06 38.18 -9.91
C LYS A 41 1.42 38.50 -8.46
N ALA A 42 1.48 37.49 -7.60
CA ALA A 42 2.01 37.63 -6.25
C ALA A 42 3.37 36.90 -6.14
N GLU A 43 4.43 37.70 -5.97
CA GLU A 43 5.77 37.21 -5.63
C GLU A 43 5.77 36.61 -4.21
N GLY A 44 5.91 35.29 -4.13
CA GLY A 44 5.92 34.53 -2.89
C GLY A 44 7.28 34.54 -2.18
N LYS A 45 7.40 35.33 -1.11
CA LYS A 45 8.45 35.13 -0.09
C LYS A 45 8.25 33.75 0.57
N HIS A 46 9.24 32.88 0.43
CA HIS A 46 9.31 31.56 1.06
C HIS A 46 9.18 31.70 2.60
N ARG A 47 7.98 31.48 3.14
CA ARG A 47 7.75 31.45 4.60
C ARG A 47 8.05 30.04 5.11
N SER A 48 8.95 29.97 6.09
CA SER A 48 9.24 28.74 6.84
C SER A 48 7.95 28.15 7.45
N PRO A 49 7.77 26.82 7.45
CA PRO A 49 6.54 26.17 7.91
C PRO A 49 6.22 26.55 9.36
N ARG A 50 5.04 27.14 9.58
CA ARG A 50 4.54 27.50 10.91
C ARG A 50 4.34 26.22 11.72
N ARG A 51 5.10 26.03 12.81
CA ARG A 51 4.80 25.03 13.85
C ARG A 51 3.36 25.23 14.32
N CYS A 52 2.53 24.19 14.20
CA CYS A 52 1.15 24.19 14.70
C CYS A 52 1.17 24.38 16.23
N LYS A 53 0.90 25.60 16.70
CA LYS A 53 0.89 25.95 18.13
C LYS A 53 -0.49 25.79 18.79
N LYS A 54 -1.52 25.48 18.00
CA LYS A 54 -2.89 25.23 18.46
C LYS A 54 -3.47 24.15 17.57
N HIS A 55 -3.69 22.97 18.14
CA HIS A 55 -4.35 21.77 17.58
C HIS A 55 -4.16 21.53 16.08
N CYS A 56 -3.28 20.59 15.71
CA CYS A 56 -3.36 20.01 14.38
C CYS A 56 -4.74 19.36 14.23
N GLY A 57 -5.56 19.86 13.32
CA GLY A 57 -6.90 19.34 13.08
C GLY A 57 -6.85 18.10 12.19
N PRO A 58 -7.98 17.37 12.07
CA PRO A 58 -8.11 16.18 11.22
C PRO A 58 -8.04 16.45 9.70
N ASP A 59 -7.46 17.57 9.26
CA ASP A 59 -7.28 17.93 7.85
C ASP A 59 -5.82 18.28 7.52
N ASP A 60 -4.89 18.06 8.45
CA ASP A 60 -3.51 18.50 8.34
C ASP A 60 -2.57 17.46 7.72
N LEU A 61 -3.07 16.27 7.33
CA LEU A 61 -2.26 15.22 6.70
C LEU A 61 -2.66 14.98 5.24
N VAL A 62 -1.65 14.68 4.42
CA VAL A 62 -1.82 14.21 3.05
C VAL A 62 -0.81 13.09 2.79
N LEU A 63 -1.29 11.99 2.22
CA LEU A 63 -0.46 10.83 1.90
C LEU A 63 0.26 11.06 0.56
N ILE A 64 1.57 10.84 0.54
CA ILE A 64 2.31 10.54 -0.68
C ILE A 64 2.37 9.01 -0.78
N HIS A 65 1.73 8.45 -1.80
CA HIS A 65 1.69 7.00 -1.99
C HIS A 65 3.06 6.52 -2.49
N VAL A 66 3.78 5.82 -1.62
CA VAL A 66 4.95 5.02 -2.01
C VAL A 66 4.44 3.66 -2.48
N PRO A 67 4.68 3.26 -3.75
CA PRO A 67 4.08 2.07 -4.33
C PRO A 67 4.34 0.83 -3.47
N TYR A 68 3.23 0.27 -2.96
CA TYR A 68 2.90 -1.12 -2.62
C TYR A 68 1.75 -1.16 -1.59
N ASN A 69 1.42 -2.36 -1.11
CA ASN A 69 0.27 -2.72 -0.28
C ASN A 69 -0.10 -1.75 0.85
N PHE A 70 0.88 -1.19 1.56
CA PHE A 70 0.62 -0.36 2.74
C PHE A 70 -0.03 0.98 2.39
N GLY A 71 0.39 1.63 1.31
CA GLY A 71 -0.25 2.87 0.86
C GLY A 71 -1.73 2.66 0.59
N HIS A 72 -2.08 1.57 -0.11
CA HIS A 72 -3.47 1.20 -0.37
C HIS A 72 -4.28 0.91 0.89
N ALA A 73 -3.67 0.27 1.89
CA ALA A 73 -4.33 0.03 3.17
C ALA A 73 -4.71 1.37 3.86
N VAL A 74 -3.82 2.35 3.81
CA VAL A 74 -4.07 3.69 4.36
C VAL A 74 -5.18 4.41 3.61
N GLU A 75 -5.11 4.41 2.29
CA GLU A 75 -6.12 4.99 1.40
C GLU A 75 -7.52 4.41 1.65
N LEU A 76 -7.62 3.08 1.77
CA LEU A 76 -8.88 2.40 2.06
C LEU A 76 -9.43 2.74 3.43
N ALA A 77 -8.57 2.75 4.46
CA ALA A 77 -8.98 3.10 5.82
C ALA A 77 -9.40 4.58 5.94
N ALA A 78 -8.78 5.46 5.16
CA ALA A 78 -9.14 6.87 5.08
C ALA A 78 -10.51 7.07 4.41
N LEU A 79 -10.80 6.34 3.32
CA LEU A 79 -11.99 6.54 2.51
C LEU A 79 -13.24 5.78 2.99
N LEU A 80 -13.08 4.55 3.49
CA LEU A 80 -14.20 3.66 3.78
C LEU A 80 -14.50 3.59 5.30
N PRO A 81 -15.79 3.48 5.70
CA PRO A 81 -16.16 3.32 7.11
C PRO A 81 -15.78 1.93 7.65
N VAL A 82 -15.81 0.91 6.80
CA VAL A 82 -15.38 -0.45 7.09
C VAL A 82 -14.59 -0.95 5.90
N VAL A 83 -13.32 -1.28 6.13
CA VAL A 83 -12.50 -1.91 5.10
C VAL A 83 -12.74 -3.43 5.18
N PRO A 84 -13.21 -4.08 4.10
CA PRO A 84 -13.33 -5.53 4.07
C PRO A 84 -12.00 -6.19 4.42
N SER A 85 -12.05 -7.32 5.13
CA SER A 85 -10.85 -8.10 5.36
C SER A 85 -10.28 -8.54 4.01
N MET A 86 -9.02 -8.18 3.76
CA MET A 86 -8.27 -8.62 2.60
C MET A 86 -7.43 -9.87 2.91
N ARG A 87 -7.85 -10.62 3.94
CA ARG A 87 -7.24 -11.91 4.30
C ARG A 87 -7.32 -12.92 3.18
N GLN A 88 -8.28 -12.87 2.25
CA GLN A 88 -8.18 -13.71 1.05
C GLN A 88 -7.07 -13.14 0.17
N GLY A 89 -5.83 -13.43 0.56
CA GLY A 89 -4.64 -12.82 0.00
C GLY A 89 -4.51 -13.11 -1.48
N LEU A 90 -3.56 -12.40 -2.06
CA LEU A 90 -3.46 -12.25 -3.49
C LEU A 90 -2.59 -13.40 -4.00
N ASN A 91 -3.20 -14.59 -4.12
CA ASN A 91 -2.56 -15.85 -4.48
C ASN A 91 -2.15 -15.91 -5.97
N GLY A 92 -1.40 -14.93 -6.49
CA GLY A 92 -0.98 -14.89 -7.90
C GLY A 92 -2.13 -15.01 -8.91
N GLN A 93 -3.39 -14.82 -8.48
CA GLN A 93 -4.54 -14.93 -9.35
C GLN A 93 -4.63 -13.66 -10.18
N LYS A 94 -4.49 -13.83 -11.51
CA LYS A 94 -4.57 -12.76 -12.53
C LYS A 94 -5.87 -11.93 -12.48
N ASN A 95 -6.90 -12.39 -11.76
CA ASN A 95 -8.21 -11.76 -11.65
C ASN A 95 -8.61 -11.39 -10.22
N SER A 96 -7.65 -11.09 -9.34
CA SER A 96 -7.99 -10.65 -7.99
C SER A 96 -8.78 -9.32 -8.03
N ARG A 97 -9.82 -9.19 -7.20
CA ARG A 97 -10.55 -7.92 -7.03
C ARG A 97 -9.65 -6.76 -6.63
N ALA A 98 -8.51 -7.03 -5.99
CA ALA A 98 -7.52 -5.99 -5.67
C ALA A 98 -6.89 -5.38 -6.92
N ASN A 99 -6.63 -6.17 -7.97
CA ASN A 99 -6.21 -5.62 -9.27
C ASN A 99 -7.30 -4.76 -9.91
N GLN A 100 -8.58 -5.14 -9.78
CA GLN A 100 -9.68 -4.31 -10.30
C GLN A 100 -9.83 -2.99 -9.54
N MET A 101 -9.67 -2.99 -8.21
CA MET A 101 -9.74 -1.76 -7.41
C MET A 101 -8.56 -0.80 -7.67
N THR A 102 -7.38 -1.33 -7.99
CA THR A 102 -6.19 -0.53 -8.29
C THR A 102 -6.08 -0.09 -9.75
N THR A 103 -6.93 -0.61 -10.66
CA THR A 103 -6.89 -0.23 -12.09
C THR A 103 -8.11 0.56 -12.54
N ALA A 104 -9.24 0.47 -11.82
CA ALA A 104 -10.41 1.27 -12.11
C ALA A 104 -10.13 2.74 -11.79
N LYS A 105 -10.25 3.60 -12.82
CA LYS A 105 -10.20 5.06 -12.64
C LYS A 105 -11.43 5.50 -11.85
N ILE A 106 -11.22 5.86 -10.59
CA ILE A 106 -12.28 6.42 -9.75
C ILE A 106 -12.56 7.87 -10.16
N THR A 107 -13.84 8.24 -10.16
CA THR A 107 -14.32 9.59 -10.47
C THR A 107 -14.71 10.35 -9.21
N TRP A 108 -14.77 11.69 -9.30
CA TRP A 108 -15.26 12.52 -8.18
C TRP A 108 -16.71 12.18 -7.80
N THR A 109 -17.54 11.75 -8.75
CA THR A 109 -18.90 11.27 -8.46
C THR A 109 -18.91 10.07 -7.52
N GLU A 110 -18.07 9.07 -7.78
CA GLU A 110 -17.97 7.87 -6.94
C GLU A 110 -17.38 8.20 -5.56
N VAL A 111 -16.34 9.04 -5.51
CA VAL A 111 -15.75 9.53 -4.25
C VAL A 111 -16.81 10.26 -3.41
N ASN A 112 -17.61 11.13 -4.03
CA ASN A 112 -18.66 11.86 -3.33
C ASN A 112 -19.73 10.93 -2.75
N VAL A 113 -20.07 9.84 -3.45
CA VAL A 113 -20.97 8.80 -2.90
C VAL A 113 -20.34 8.12 -1.69
N MET A 114 -19.04 7.80 -1.73
CA MET A 114 -18.35 7.19 -0.58
C MET A 114 -18.30 8.13 0.62
N LYS A 115 -18.11 9.43 0.40
CA LYS A 115 -18.14 10.46 1.45
C LYS A 115 -19.50 10.59 2.14
N LEU A 116 -20.60 10.20 1.50
CA LEU A 116 -21.91 10.13 2.19
C LEU A 116 -21.91 9.07 3.30
N MET A 117 -21.09 8.02 3.19
CA MET A 117 -20.98 6.96 4.20
C MET A 117 -19.94 7.27 5.28
N LYS A 118 -18.98 8.15 4.97
CA LYS A 118 -17.91 8.59 5.88
C LYS A 118 -17.64 10.09 5.63
N PRO A 119 -18.37 11.00 6.30
CA PRO A 119 -18.28 12.43 6.03
C PRO A 119 -16.90 13.06 6.28
N ASP A 120 -16.12 12.46 7.18
CA ASP A 120 -14.74 12.81 7.52
C ASP A 120 -13.70 12.05 6.68
N ALA A 121 -14.12 11.42 5.58
CA ALA A 121 -13.22 10.69 4.71
C ALA A 121 -12.21 11.60 4.00
N GLU A 122 -10.95 11.23 4.14
CA GLU A 122 -9.86 11.81 3.37
C GLU A 122 -9.68 11.08 2.04
N VAL A 123 -9.39 11.85 0.98
CA VAL A 123 -9.25 11.33 -0.38
C VAL A 123 -7.78 11.45 -0.78
N TRP A 124 -7.06 10.34 -0.58
CA TRP A 124 -5.61 10.29 -0.74
C TRP A 124 -5.16 9.37 -1.87
N GLY A 125 -3.98 9.67 -2.42
CA GLY A 125 -3.26 8.88 -3.43
C GLY A 125 -4.15 8.33 -4.53
N HIS A 126 -4.20 7.01 -4.66
CA HIS A 126 -4.94 6.28 -5.70
C HIS A 126 -6.43 6.65 -5.77
N PHE A 127 -7.06 6.98 -4.64
CA PHE A 127 -8.47 7.36 -4.62
C PHE A 127 -8.75 8.82 -4.96
N ASN A 128 -7.72 9.65 -5.16
CA ASN A 128 -7.90 11.00 -5.67
C ASN A 128 -7.99 10.96 -7.21
N PRO A 129 -9.17 11.28 -7.81
CA PRO A 129 -9.36 11.23 -9.26
C PRO A 129 -8.35 12.06 -10.06
N ASP A 130 -7.87 13.17 -9.50
CA ASP A 130 -6.93 14.08 -10.17
C ASP A 130 -5.53 13.46 -10.31
N LEU A 131 -5.21 12.43 -9.51
CA LEU A 131 -3.95 11.70 -9.56
C LEU A 131 -3.97 10.49 -10.50
N ASN A 132 -5.13 10.15 -11.09
CA ASN A 132 -5.25 9.04 -12.05
C ASN A 132 -4.72 9.36 -13.45
N VAL A 133 -4.15 10.54 -13.65
CA VAL A 133 -3.44 10.92 -14.87
C VAL A 133 -2.06 10.25 -14.93
N VAL A 134 -1.59 9.95 -16.13
CA VAL A 134 -0.23 9.42 -16.33
C VAL A 134 0.74 10.59 -16.42
N SER A 135 1.81 10.55 -15.62
CA SER A 135 2.88 11.53 -15.69
C SER A 135 3.64 11.40 -17.00
N SER A 136 3.76 12.51 -17.74
CA SER A 136 4.58 12.55 -18.95
C SER A 136 6.08 12.44 -18.67
N ALA A 137 6.51 12.70 -17.43
CA ALA A 137 7.92 12.64 -17.02
C ALA A 137 8.36 11.23 -16.62
N THR A 138 7.47 10.44 -16.04
CA THR A 138 7.80 9.09 -15.51
C THR A 138 7.12 7.97 -16.29
N GLY A 139 6.04 8.25 -17.03
CA GLY A 139 5.20 7.22 -17.64
C GLY A 139 4.31 6.46 -16.65
N CYS A 140 4.36 6.79 -15.36
CA CYS A 140 3.60 6.15 -14.30
C CYS A 140 2.33 6.94 -13.98
N PRO A 141 1.30 6.32 -13.37
CA PRO A 141 0.22 7.07 -12.74
C PRO A 141 0.77 8.12 -11.76
N MET A 142 0.11 9.27 -11.65
CA MET A 142 0.63 10.38 -10.85
C MET A 142 0.74 9.99 -9.38
N TYR A 143 -0.24 9.23 -8.85
CA TYR A 143 -0.17 8.71 -7.47
C TYR A 143 1.00 7.75 -7.22
N TYR A 144 1.60 7.12 -8.24
CA TYR A 144 2.85 6.34 -8.12
C TYR A 144 4.09 7.11 -8.54
N SER A 145 3.95 8.36 -8.96
CA SER A 145 5.09 9.18 -9.34
C SER A 145 5.59 9.96 -8.12
N PRO A 146 6.90 10.11 -7.91
CA PRO A 146 7.38 11.01 -6.88
C PRO A 146 6.98 12.46 -7.13
N PRO A 147 6.64 13.23 -6.07
CA PRO A 147 6.13 14.61 -6.22
C PRO A 147 7.05 15.56 -6.98
N LYS A 148 8.37 15.33 -6.97
CA LYS A 148 9.34 16.14 -7.73
C LYS A 148 9.16 16.07 -9.26
N TYR A 149 8.37 15.12 -9.76
CA TYR A 149 8.02 14.98 -11.18
C TYR A 149 6.58 15.41 -11.49
N TRP A 150 5.83 15.91 -10.50
CA TRP A 150 4.44 16.33 -10.71
C TRP A 150 4.40 17.74 -11.34
N PRO A 151 3.37 18.05 -12.14
CA PRO A 151 3.05 19.44 -12.46
C PRO A 151 2.88 20.25 -11.17
N ARG A 152 3.50 21.42 -11.11
CA ARG A 152 3.56 22.23 -9.88
C ARG A 152 2.15 22.58 -9.40
N GLU A 153 1.26 22.93 -10.31
CA GLU A 153 -0.12 23.32 -10.03
C GLU A 153 -0.90 22.15 -9.41
N LEU A 154 -0.68 20.92 -9.89
CA LEU A 154 -1.29 19.72 -9.33
C LEU A 154 -0.76 19.43 -7.93
N ALA A 155 0.56 19.55 -7.72
CA ALA A 155 1.18 19.35 -6.41
C ALA A 155 0.70 20.39 -5.39
N GLU A 156 0.65 21.68 -5.75
CA GLU A 156 0.16 22.75 -4.88
C GLU A 156 -1.32 22.55 -4.51
N MET A 157 -2.16 22.13 -5.47
CA MET A 157 -3.57 21.83 -5.24
C MET A 157 -3.78 20.61 -4.32
N TYR A 158 -3.00 19.54 -4.51
CA TYR A 158 -3.15 18.30 -3.75
C TYR A 158 -2.55 18.40 -2.35
N PHE A 159 -1.32 18.91 -2.22
CA PHE A 159 -0.63 18.98 -0.93
C PHE A 159 -1.03 20.19 -0.10
N GLN A 160 -1.36 21.31 -0.74
CA GLN A 160 -1.71 22.57 -0.07
C GLN A 160 -0.67 22.89 1.03
N ASN A 161 -1.12 23.27 2.22
CA ASN A 161 -0.27 23.46 3.41
C ASN A 161 -0.30 22.25 4.35
N LYS A 162 -0.71 21.07 3.88
CA LYS A 162 -0.80 19.85 4.70
C LYS A 162 0.60 19.26 4.95
N THR A 163 0.74 18.54 6.05
CA THR A 163 1.91 17.72 6.37
C THR A 163 1.88 16.45 5.52
N ARG A 164 2.97 16.21 4.79
CA ARG A 164 3.05 15.16 3.77
C ARG A 164 3.68 13.93 4.39
N PHE A 165 2.89 12.91 4.60
CA PHE A 165 3.36 11.66 5.19
C PHE A 165 3.44 10.56 4.14
N GLY A 166 4.27 9.55 4.42
CA GLY A 166 4.44 8.42 3.52
C GLY A 166 5.17 7.29 4.21
N MET A 167 5.01 6.09 3.69
CA MET A 167 5.65 4.90 4.22
C MET A 167 7.13 4.86 3.86
N LEU A 168 7.98 4.50 4.83
CA LEU A 168 9.37 4.14 4.55
C LEU A 168 9.62 2.73 5.06
N ARG A 169 9.97 1.86 4.12
CA ARG A 169 10.07 0.42 4.29
C ARG A 169 11.50 -0.07 4.07
N ASP A 170 11.85 -1.15 4.75
CA ASP A 170 13.10 -1.84 4.49
C ASP A 170 13.18 -2.33 3.03
N PRO A 171 14.22 -1.97 2.24
CA PRO A 171 14.32 -2.36 0.84
C PRO A 171 14.27 -3.88 0.61
N TYR A 172 14.86 -4.68 1.48
CA TYR A 172 14.83 -6.14 1.31
C TYR A 172 13.43 -6.69 1.49
N GLU A 173 12.76 -6.26 2.55
CA GLU A 173 11.42 -6.72 2.88
C GLU A 173 10.38 -6.21 1.85
N ARG A 174 10.59 -5.01 1.29
CA ARG A 174 9.82 -4.48 0.15
C ARG A 174 9.93 -5.37 -1.08
N LEU A 175 11.14 -5.73 -1.50
CA LEU A 175 11.37 -6.56 -2.69
C LEU A 175 10.89 -8.01 -2.49
N ASN A 176 11.10 -8.59 -1.31
CA ASN A 176 10.51 -9.87 -0.94
C ASN A 176 8.98 -9.83 -1.11
N SER A 177 8.36 -8.74 -0.67
CA SER A 177 6.92 -8.61 -0.80
C SER A 177 6.48 -8.49 -2.26
N PHE A 178 7.19 -7.73 -3.10
CA PHE A 178 6.91 -7.65 -4.54
C PHE A 178 6.84 -9.05 -5.18
N PHE A 179 7.85 -9.87 -4.90
CA PHE A 179 7.88 -11.27 -5.33
C PHE A 179 6.70 -12.08 -4.80
N ARG A 180 6.46 -12.05 -3.48
CA ARG A 180 5.39 -12.84 -2.83
C ARG A 180 3.99 -12.42 -3.28
N GLY A 181 3.79 -11.14 -3.62
CA GLY A 181 2.52 -10.65 -4.13
C GLY A 181 2.27 -11.01 -5.60
N GLY A 182 3.33 -11.05 -6.42
CA GLY A 182 3.25 -11.47 -7.82
C GLY A 182 2.22 -10.69 -8.64
N PHE A 183 2.03 -9.39 -8.35
CA PHE A 183 1.01 -8.58 -9.02
C PHE A 183 1.43 -8.24 -10.44
N ASP A 184 0.58 -8.59 -11.39
CA ASP A 184 0.77 -8.14 -12.76
C ASP A 184 0.71 -6.61 -12.84
N GLY A 185 1.69 -5.99 -13.49
CA GLY A 185 1.83 -4.53 -13.58
C GLY A 185 2.41 -3.82 -12.36
N TYR A 186 2.64 -4.52 -11.23
CA TYR A 186 3.28 -3.97 -10.02
C TYR A 186 4.70 -4.52 -9.84
N GLY A 187 5.31 -5.03 -10.91
CA GLY A 187 6.58 -5.75 -10.83
C GLY A 187 6.49 -7.05 -10.02
N GLY A 188 7.61 -7.77 -9.92
CA GLY A 188 7.67 -8.98 -9.07
C GLY A 188 6.94 -10.22 -9.61
N ASN A 189 6.30 -10.15 -10.78
CA ASN A 189 5.72 -11.31 -11.46
C ASN A 189 6.82 -12.19 -12.09
N TYR A 190 7.35 -13.11 -11.30
CA TYR A 190 8.45 -14.01 -11.65
C TYR A 190 7.99 -15.47 -11.48
N PRO A 191 7.11 -15.97 -12.37
CA PRO A 191 6.37 -17.21 -12.14
C PRO A 191 7.26 -18.45 -12.02
N GLU A 192 8.40 -18.48 -12.73
CA GLU A 192 9.34 -19.61 -12.65
C GLU A 192 10.00 -19.73 -11.27
N TYR A 193 10.36 -18.60 -10.66
CA TYR A 193 10.89 -18.58 -9.29
C TYR A 193 9.80 -18.78 -8.25
N PHE A 194 8.58 -18.27 -8.50
CA PHE A 194 7.44 -18.42 -7.59
C PHE A 194 7.02 -19.88 -7.39
N LYS A 195 7.12 -20.73 -8.43
CA LYS A 195 6.84 -22.18 -8.33
C LYS A 195 7.62 -22.87 -7.21
N ASN A 196 8.87 -22.46 -6.99
CA ASN A 196 9.78 -23.04 -6.01
C ASN A 196 10.04 -22.12 -4.81
N CYS A 197 9.32 -20.98 -4.74
CA CYS A 197 9.54 -19.94 -3.73
C CYS A 197 10.99 -19.45 -3.63
N ASP A 198 11.70 -19.40 -4.75
CA ASP A 198 13.08 -18.91 -4.83
C ASP A 198 13.12 -17.38 -4.88
N VAL A 199 12.84 -16.75 -3.73
CA VAL A 199 12.85 -15.30 -3.59
C VAL A 199 14.23 -14.69 -3.87
N ASN A 200 15.31 -15.40 -3.51
CA ASN A 200 16.67 -14.90 -3.68
C ASN A 200 16.99 -14.70 -5.17
N SER A 201 16.77 -15.74 -5.99
CA SER A 201 17.04 -15.65 -7.43
C SER A 201 16.11 -14.66 -8.12
N ALA A 202 14.83 -14.61 -7.73
CA ALA A 202 13.88 -13.64 -8.28
C ALA A 202 14.32 -12.19 -8.02
N VAL A 203 14.66 -11.85 -6.76
CA VAL A 203 15.09 -10.50 -6.40
C VAL A 203 16.44 -10.15 -7.01
N LYS A 204 17.36 -11.11 -7.11
CA LYS A 204 18.63 -10.95 -7.83
C LYS A 204 18.38 -10.58 -9.29
N GLU A 205 17.47 -11.28 -9.98
CA GLU A 205 17.08 -10.96 -11.35
C GLU A 205 16.42 -9.57 -11.44
N MET A 206 15.47 -9.24 -10.55
CA MET A 206 14.86 -7.90 -10.50
C MET A 206 15.91 -6.78 -10.43
N MET A 207 16.92 -6.91 -9.56
CA MET A 207 17.94 -5.87 -9.40
C MET A 207 18.89 -5.80 -10.58
N LYS A 208 19.25 -6.94 -11.19
CA LYS A 208 20.03 -6.95 -12.43
C LYS A 208 19.26 -6.24 -13.55
N ASP A 209 17.97 -6.54 -13.69
CA ASP A 209 17.07 -5.92 -14.65
C ASP A 209 17.03 -4.39 -14.51
N VAL A 210 16.90 -3.89 -13.28
CA VAL A 210 16.89 -2.44 -12.97
C VAL A 210 18.23 -1.80 -13.35
N LEU A 211 19.35 -2.44 -13.01
CA LEU A 211 20.69 -1.92 -13.27
C LEU A 211 21.05 -1.95 -14.77
N GLU A 212 20.66 -2.99 -15.49
CA GLU A 212 20.98 -3.18 -16.91
C GLU A 212 20.15 -2.25 -17.81
N LYS A 213 18.84 -2.15 -17.54
CA LYS A 213 17.94 -1.33 -18.38
C LYS A 213 18.10 0.16 -18.11
N ASN A 214 18.59 0.52 -16.91
CA ASN A 214 18.69 1.91 -16.44
C ASN A 214 17.34 2.68 -16.54
N ASP A 215 16.22 1.95 -16.56
CA ASP A 215 14.87 2.49 -16.54
C ASP A 215 14.32 2.40 -15.11
N LYS A 216 14.52 3.47 -14.35
CA LYS A 216 14.08 3.57 -12.96
C LYS A 216 12.55 3.67 -12.81
N PHE A 217 11.81 3.91 -13.89
CA PHE A 217 10.35 4.07 -13.86
C PHE A 217 9.59 2.84 -14.38
N LYS A 218 10.32 1.79 -14.77
CA LYS A 218 9.78 0.49 -15.18
C LYS A 218 8.74 -0.03 -14.17
N ASP A 219 7.77 -0.77 -14.68
CA ASP A 219 6.73 -1.48 -13.90
C ASP A 219 5.93 -0.51 -13.00
N GLY A 220 5.53 0.63 -13.58
CA GLY A 220 4.70 1.62 -12.91
C GLY A 220 5.40 2.31 -11.74
N CYS A 221 6.70 2.57 -11.86
CA CYS A 221 7.53 3.19 -10.81
C CYS A 221 7.68 2.34 -9.54
N THR A 222 7.35 1.05 -9.60
CA THR A 222 7.37 0.19 -8.41
C THR A 222 8.78 -0.01 -7.85
N PHE A 223 9.77 -0.22 -8.72
CA PHE A 223 11.17 -0.44 -8.34
C PHE A 223 11.95 0.85 -8.05
N LEU A 224 11.28 2.00 -8.07
CA LEU A 224 11.92 3.25 -7.75
C LEU A 224 12.31 3.29 -6.26
N PRO A 225 13.54 3.72 -5.90
CA PRO A 225 13.92 3.95 -4.51
C PRO A 225 12.95 4.89 -3.81
N GLN A 226 12.58 4.56 -2.57
CA GLN A 226 11.62 5.33 -1.80
C GLN A 226 12.14 6.74 -1.53
N ALA A 227 13.46 6.91 -1.44
CA ALA A 227 14.10 8.21 -1.31
C ALA A 227 13.65 9.23 -2.37
N GLU A 228 13.28 8.79 -3.58
CA GLU A 228 12.77 9.69 -4.61
C GLU A 228 11.47 10.40 -4.20
N TYR A 229 10.65 9.79 -3.35
CA TYR A 229 9.40 10.35 -2.82
C TYR A 229 9.62 11.29 -1.62
N PHE A 230 10.80 11.25 -1.00
CA PHE A 230 11.22 12.16 0.06
C PHE A 230 11.85 13.45 -0.50
N ASP A 231 12.38 13.38 -1.72
CA ASP A 231 13.09 14.49 -2.35
C ASP A 231 12.15 15.57 -2.91
N GLY A 232 12.70 16.79 -3.03
CA GLY A 232 12.04 17.93 -3.68
C GLY A 232 11.13 18.75 -2.78
N GLU A 233 10.60 19.84 -3.34
CA GLU A 233 9.74 20.82 -2.63
C GLU A 233 8.51 20.15 -1.99
N PHE A 234 7.94 19.15 -2.68
CA PHE A 234 6.73 18.43 -2.29
C PHE A 234 6.98 17.04 -1.70
N GLY A 235 8.22 16.69 -1.35
CA GLY A 235 8.55 15.37 -0.81
C GLY A 235 7.98 15.09 0.59
N ILE A 236 7.96 13.81 0.96
CA ILE A 236 7.54 13.32 2.29
C ILE A 236 8.37 14.01 3.37
N ASN A 237 7.71 14.61 4.35
CA ASN A 237 8.34 15.23 5.51
C ASN A 237 7.96 14.58 6.85
N LEU A 238 7.00 13.65 6.84
CA LEU A 238 6.61 12.82 7.97
C LEU A 238 6.69 11.32 7.59
N PRO A 239 7.86 10.67 7.75
CA PRO A 239 7.99 9.25 7.44
C PRO A 239 7.26 8.39 8.46
N ILE A 240 6.63 7.32 7.98
CA ILE A 240 5.99 6.27 8.79
C ILE A 240 6.85 5.01 8.75
N ASP A 241 7.24 4.52 9.93
CA ASP A 241 8.05 3.31 10.07
C ASP A 241 7.25 2.07 9.69
N ASN A 242 7.51 1.48 8.54
CA ASN A 242 6.78 0.31 8.10
C ASN A 242 7.12 -0.96 8.91
N ARG A 243 8.30 -1.04 9.54
CA ARG A 243 8.66 -2.19 10.41
C ARG A 243 7.73 -2.30 11.63
N ARG A 244 7.08 -1.20 11.99
CA ARG A 244 6.14 -1.09 13.12
C ARG A 244 4.71 -0.81 12.66
N PHE A 245 4.36 -1.14 11.42
CA PHE A 245 2.99 -0.97 10.93
C PHE A 245 2.04 -2.03 11.53
N PRO A 246 0.81 -1.69 11.95
CA PRO A 246 0.18 -0.37 11.83
C PRO A 246 0.42 0.59 13.00
N SER A 247 1.06 0.15 14.09
CA SER A 247 1.16 0.99 15.30
C SER A 247 1.92 2.31 15.09
N SER A 248 2.91 2.36 14.20
CA SER A 248 3.62 3.59 13.83
C SER A 248 2.70 4.62 13.18
N LEU A 249 1.82 4.19 12.27
CA LEU A 249 0.85 5.06 11.61
C LEU A 249 -0.24 5.50 12.58
N GLN A 250 -0.76 4.58 13.40
CA GLN A 250 -1.82 4.91 14.36
C GLN A 250 -1.38 6.03 15.30
N LYS A 251 -0.14 6.01 15.79
CA LYS A 251 0.42 7.10 16.60
C LYS A 251 0.43 8.45 15.88
N VAL A 252 0.61 8.46 14.57
CA VAL A 252 0.53 9.68 13.76
C VAL A 252 -0.93 10.13 13.64
N PHE A 253 -1.86 9.25 13.32
CA PHE A 253 -3.29 9.59 13.28
C PHE A 253 -3.80 10.13 14.62
N ASP A 254 -3.49 9.46 15.73
CA ASP A 254 -3.86 9.89 17.07
C ASP A 254 -3.28 11.29 17.38
N LYS A 255 -2.03 11.55 16.99
CA LYS A 255 -1.36 12.84 17.19
C LYS A 255 -2.01 13.99 16.40
N TYR A 256 -2.52 13.70 15.20
CA TYR A 256 -3.17 14.69 14.33
C TYR A 256 -4.70 14.69 14.47
N GLY A 257 -5.26 13.96 15.44
CA GLY A 257 -6.69 13.94 15.73
C GLY A 257 -7.55 13.19 14.70
N TYR A 258 -6.95 12.33 13.88
CA TYR A 258 -7.68 11.51 12.92
C TYR A 258 -8.38 10.34 13.63
N ASN A 259 -9.69 10.20 13.41
CA ASN A 259 -10.46 9.03 13.84
C ASN A 259 -10.37 7.89 12.79
N ILE A 260 -9.15 7.56 12.39
CA ILE A 260 -8.86 6.48 11.45
C ILE A 260 -8.17 5.37 12.23
N HIS A 261 -8.76 4.17 12.21
CA HIS A 261 -8.19 2.99 12.81
C HIS A 261 -7.74 2.00 11.74
N MET A 262 -6.45 1.67 11.76
CA MET A 262 -5.90 0.66 10.87
C MET A 262 -6.23 -0.73 11.38
N ASN A 263 -6.90 -1.54 10.57
CA ASN A 263 -7.08 -2.95 10.83
C ASN A 263 -5.96 -3.75 10.13
N PRO A 264 -5.13 -4.54 10.85
CA PRO A 264 -4.13 -5.39 10.22
C PRO A 264 -4.70 -6.34 9.15
N ASP A 265 -5.95 -6.77 9.32
CA ASP A 265 -6.64 -7.66 8.37
C ASP A 265 -7.13 -6.94 7.11
N SER A 266 -7.08 -5.60 7.09
CA SER A 266 -7.41 -4.77 5.94
C SER A 266 -6.17 -4.33 5.16
N ILE A 267 -5.02 -4.93 5.43
CA ILE A 267 -3.82 -4.72 4.62
C ILE A 267 -3.87 -5.75 3.50
N PRO A 268 -3.63 -5.37 2.23
CA PRO A 268 -3.50 -6.34 1.15
C PRO A 268 -2.36 -7.31 1.48
N HIS A 269 -2.70 -8.53 1.90
CA HIS A 269 -1.71 -9.53 2.28
C HIS A 269 -1.08 -10.15 1.02
N VAL A 270 0.24 -10.18 0.99
CA VAL A 270 0.98 -11.10 0.09
C VAL A 270 0.85 -12.50 0.67
N ARG A 271 0.32 -13.43 -0.12
CA ARG A 271 0.15 -14.84 0.26
C ARG A 271 0.78 -15.72 -0.78
N GLY A 272 1.33 -16.83 -0.31
CA GLY A 272 2.18 -17.68 -1.13
C GLY A 272 3.64 -17.47 -0.75
N CYS A 273 4.39 -18.57 -0.80
CA CYS A 273 5.77 -18.61 -0.32
C CYS A 273 5.89 -18.05 1.10
N ASP A 274 5.02 -18.53 2.01
CA ASP A 274 4.88 -17.99 3.36
C ASP A 274 6.08 -18.29 4.29
N THR A 275 7.08 -19.03 3.79
CA THR A 275 8.38 -19.25 4.43
C THR A 275 9.49 -18.42 3.80
N ALA A 276 9.27 -17.86 2.60
CA ALA A 276 10.24 -17.02 1.93
C ALA A 276 10.28 -15.62 2.55
N TRP A 277 11.49 -15.11 2.79
CA TRP A 277 11.68 -13.79 3.37
C TRP A 277 13.04 -13.18 3.00
N SER A 278 13.24 -11.92 3.38
CA SER A 278 14.46 -11.14 3.12
C SER A 278 15.73 -11.75 3.72
N GLY A 279 15.63 -12.55 4.77
CA GLY A 279 16.77 -13.24 5.37
C GLY A 279 17.32 -14.38 4.49
N ASP A 280 16.58 -14.82 3.46
CA ASP A 280 17.06 -15.84 2.53
C ASP A 280 17.93 -15.26 1.41
N PHE A 281 18.16 -13.94 1.39
CA PHE A 281 19.03 -13.30 0.42
C PHE A 281 20.49 -13.58 0.69
N ASP A 282 21.20 -14.07 -0.33
CA ASP A 282 22.65 -14.21 -0.29
C ASP A 282 23.37 -12.85 -0.38
N ASN A 283 24.69 -12.87 -0.20
CA ASN A 283 25.50 -11.66 -0.21
C ASN A 283 25.48 -10.92 -1.55
N GLU A 284 25.36 -11.64 -2.68
CA GLU A 284 25.28 -11.03 -4.01
C GLU A 284 23.97 -10.25 -4.15
N THR A 285 22.84 -10.89 -3.81
CA THR A 285 21.52 -10.25 -3.82
C THR A 285 21.50 -9.04 -2.90
N LYS A 286 22.01 -9.18 -1.67
CA LYS A 286 22.09 -8.07 -0.72
C LYS A 286 22.91 -6.90 -1.27
N ALA A 287 24.05 -7.17 -1.91
CA ALA A 287 24.88 -6.15 -2.53
C ALA A 287 24.18 -5.42 -3.70
N LEU A 288 23.46 -6.16 -4.55
CA LEU A 288 22.69 -5.56 -5.64
C LEU A 288 21.58 -4.63 -5.13
N VAL A 289 20.83 -5.06 -4.12
CA VAL A 289 19.78 -4.23 -3.50
C VAL A 289 20.39 -2.99 -2.85
N LYS A 290 21.49 -3.10 -2.09
CA LYS A 290 22.18 -1.94 -1.51
C LYS A 290 22.65 -0.96 -2.58
N LYS A 291 23.10 -1.45 -3.73
CA LYS A 291 23.50 -0.60 -4.85
C LYS A 291 22.34 0.25 -5.39
N VAL A 292 21.14 -0.33 -5.50
CA VAL A 292 19.95 0.37 -6.02
C VAL A 292 19.29 1.26 -4.94
N TYR A 293 19.24 0.80 -3.70
CA TYR A 293 18.45 1.40 -2.61
C TYR A 293 19.29 2.00 -1.47
N ALA A 294 20.57 2.34 -1.69
CA ALA A 294 21.46 2.88 -0.66
C ALA A 294 20.82 4.03 0.15
N ARG A 295 20.19 4.98 -0.53
CA ARG A 295 19.54 6.14 0.11
C ARG A 295 18.31 5.77 0.95
N ASP A 296 17.64 4.67 0.65
CA ASP A 296 16.52 4.20 1.46
C ASP A 296 17.02 3.70 2.83
N PHE A 297 18.16 2.99 2.86
CA PHE A 297 18.81 2.59 4.12
C PHE A 297 19.28 3.81 4.94
N GLU A 298 19.85 4.82 4.29
CA GLU A 298 20.22 6.08 4.95
C GLU A 298 19.00 6.76 5.60
N LEU A 299 17.86 6.81 4.90
CA LEU A 299 16.63 7.39 5.43
C LEU A 299 16.09 6.58 6.61
N LEU A 300 16.14 5.24 6.56
CA LEU A 300 15.73 4.37 7.65
C LEU A 300 16.57 4.60 8.91
N CYS A 301 17.89 4.69 8.76
CA CYS A 301 18.80 5.02 9.85
C CYS A 301 18.49 6.42 10.41
N LYS A 302 18.39 7.42 9.54
CA LYS A 302 18.14 8.82 9.92
C LYS A 302 16.83 9.01 10.69
N HIS A 303 15.75 8.37 10.25
CA HIS A 303 14.42 8.63 10.80
C HIS A 303 14.01 7.70 11.93
N PHE A 304 14.54 6.47 11.95
CA PHE A 304 14.08 5.42 12.87
C PHE A 304 15.21 4.70 13.61
N ASN A 305 16.47 5.09 13.38
CA ASN A 305 17.66 4.46 13.95
C ASN A 305 17.83 2.99 13.52
N HIS A 306 17.27 2.63 12.37
CA HIS A 306 17.45 1.34 11.70
C HIS A 306 18.71 1.38 10.84
N CYS A 307 19.88 1.37 11.47
CA CYS A 307 21.16 1.62 10.80
C CYS A 307 21.91 0.36 10.36
N ASP A 308 21.47 -0.83 10.77
CA ASP A 308 22.03 -2.09 10.29
C ASP A 308 21.37 -2.47 8.96
N ASP A 309 22.11 -2.26 7.88
CA ASP A 309 21.69 -2.60 6.52
C ASP A 309 21.88 -4.10 6.19
N ASN A 310 22.20 -4.94 7.18
CA ASN A 310 22.22 -6.40 7.07
C ASN A 310 21.15 -7.07 7.93
N GLU A 311 20.41 -6.29 8.72
CA GLU A 311 19.38 -6.78 9.61
C GLU A 311 18.30 -7.56 8.84
N GLU A 312 17.95 -8.73 9.36
CA GLU A 312 16.86 -9.53 8.81
C GLU A 312 15.54 -9.03 9.37
N VAL A 313 14.70 -8.48 8.50
CA VAL A 313 13.49 -7.76 8.91
C VAL A 313 12.25 -8.43 8.36
N CYS A 314 11.24 -8.54 9.21
CA CYS A 314 9.86 -8.80 8.83
C CYS A 314 8.92 -7.80 9.55
N ILE A 315 7.63 -7.79 9.22
CA ILE A 315 6.66 -6.87 9.85
C ILE A 315 5.81 -7.65 10.86
N PRO A 316 6.17 -7.63 12.17
CA PRO A 316 5.61 -8.55 13.14
C PRO A 316 4.15 -8.28 13.46
N GLU A 317 3.66 -7.05 13.27
CA GLU A 317 2.30 -6.63 13.60
C GLU A 317 1.28 -6.89 12.47
N VAL A 318 1.72 -7.49 11.35
CA VAL A 318 0.87 -7.79 10.20
C VAL A 318 0.87 -9.29 9.92
N PRO A 319 -0.29 -9.96 9.94
CA PRO A 319 -0.40 -11.38 9.61
C PRO A 319 0.25 -11.71 8.26
N TYR A 320 0.95 -12.86 8.20
CA TYR A 320 1.62 -13.41 7.02
C TYR A 320 2.83 -12.62 6.48
N MET A 321 3.27 -11.57 7.17
CA MET A 321 4.44 -10.76 6.78
C MET A 321 5.75 -11.23 7.41
N CYS A 322 5.71 -12.25 8.26
CA CYS A 322 6.89 -12.93 8.79
C CYS A 322 6.86 -14.42 8.41
N PRO A 323 8.03 -15.04 8.14
CA PRO A 323 8.08 -16.41 7.66
C PRO A 323 7.61 -17.40 8.73
N LEU A 324 6.65 -18.24 8.38
CA LEU A 324 5.91 -19.07 9.35
C LEU A 324 6.74 -20.23 9.94
N ASP A 325 7.84 -20.60 9.31
CA ASP A 325 8.81 -21.57 9.81
C ASP A 325 9.69 -20.98 10.92
N LYS A 326 10.05 -19.68 10.84
CA LYS A 326 10.91 -19.00 11.82
C LYS A 326 10.15 -18.22 12.90
N PHE A 327 8.91 -17.81 12.61
CA PHE A 327 8.09 -17.01 13.51
C PHE A 327 6.74 -17.68 13.79
N LYS A 328 6.17 -17.37 14.95
CA LYS A 328 4.83 -17.81 15.36
C LYS A 328 3.97 -16.59 15.67
N TRP A 329 2.76 -16.57 15.14
CA TRP A 329 1.78 -15.54 15.45
C TRP A 329 1.26 -15.73 16.88
N ASP A 330 1.35 -14.70 17.69
CA ASP A 330 0.76 -14.66 19.03
C ASP A 330 -0.59 -13.94 18.99
N GLU A 331 -1.67 -14.70 19.13
CA GLU A 331 -3.04 -14.19 19.12
C GLU A 331 -3.34 -13.19 20.23
N LYS A 332 -2.64 -13.26 21.37
CA LYS A 332 -2.85 -12.35 22.51
C LYS A 332 -2.26 -10.98 22.24
N THR A 333 -1.04 -10.96 21.69
CA THR A 333 -0.36 -9.68 21.40
C THR A 333 -0.60 -9.18 19.98
N LYS A 334 -1.23 -9.99 19.12
CA LYS A 334 -1.44 -9.73 17.69
C LYS A 334 -0.13 -9.40 16.98
N ARG A 335 0.92 -10.17 17.31
CA ARG A 335 2.28 -9.98 16.82
C ARG A 335 2.99 -11.30 16.59
N TYR A 336 3.86 -11.36 15.59
CA TYR A 336 4.81 -12.44 15.45
C TYR A 336 5.89 -12.38 16.51
N ARG A 337 6.26 -13.56 17.03
CA ARG A 337 7.42 -13.80 17.87
C ARG A 337 8.34 -14.79 17.17
N LYS A 338 9.65 -14.60 17.31
CA LYS A 338 10.62 -15.59 16.84
C LYS A 338 10.37 -16.90 17.61
N LYS A 339 10.31 -18.03 16.91
CA LYS A 339 10.23 -19.33 17.57
C LYS A 339 11.52 -19.56 18.35
N LEU A 340 11.39 -20.07 19.58
CA LEU A 340 12.58 -20.48 20.32
C LEU A 340 13.18 -21.71 19.63
N GLU A 341 14.50 -21.84 19.61
CA GLU A 341 15.19 -22.99 18.99
C GLU A 341 14.68 -24.33 19.53
N SER A 342 14.32 -24.37 20.83
CA SER A 342 13.71 -25.54 21.46
C SER A 342 12.35 -25.93 20.88
N GLU A 343 11.53 -24.96 20.47
CA GLU A 343 10.22 -25.21 19.84
C GLU A 343 10.36 -25.68 18.38
N ALA A 344 11.45 -25.27 17.70
CA ALA A 344 11.72 -25.68 16.33
C ALA A 344 12.08 -27.17 16.24
N MET A 345 12.80 -27.72 17.22
CA MET A 345 13.21 -29.13 17.22
C MET A 345 12.05 -30.12 17.41
N ASP A 346 11.00 -29.76 18.16
CA ASP A 346 9.88 -30.67 18.43
C ASP A 346 8.96 -30.86 17.21
N LEU A 347 8.82 -29.84 16.36
CA LEU A 347 8.05 -29.95 15.11
C LEU A 347 8.71 -30.92 14.12
N THR A 348 10.03 -30.86 13.97
CA THR A 348 10.76 -31.75 13.06
C THR A 348 10.65 -33.22 13.49
N LYS A 349 10.62 -33.48 14.81
CA LYS A 349 10.40 -34.83 15.35
C LYS A 349 8.97 -35.32 15.10
N ALA A 350 7.97 -34.46 15.26
CA ALA A 350 6.57 -34.82 15.03
C ALA A 350 6.28 -35.16 13.56
N THR A 351 6.94 -34.46 12.61
CA THR A 351 6.79 -34.75 11.17
C THR A 351 7.59 -35.97 10.71
N ALA A 352 8.71 -36.31 11.37
CA ALA A 352 9.47 -37.52 11.06
C ALA A 352 8.80 -38.82 11.57
N LEU A 353 7.78 -38.71 12.43
CA LEU A 353 6.99 -39.82 12.98
C LEU A 353 5.67 -40.05 12.22
N GLN A 354 5.35 -39.22 11.22
CA GLN A 354 4.24 -39.40 10.29
C GLN A 354 4.77 -39.83 8.92
#